data_AF-A0A523XLT5-F1
#
_entry.id   AF-A0A523XLT5-F1
#
_cell.length_a   1.000
_cell.length_b   1.000
_cell.length_c   1.000
_cell.angle_alpha   90.00
_cell.angle_beta   90.00
_cell.angle_gamma   90.00
#
_symmetry.space_group_name_H-M   'P 1'
#
loop_
_entity.id
_entity.type
_entity.pdbx_description
1 polymer ?
#
loop_
_entity_poly.entity_id
_entity_poly.type
_entity_poly.pdbx_seq_one_letter_code
_entity_poly.pdbx_strand_id
1 'polypeptide(L)'
;MSEYSEYMKQARKEVELCLDIWKNLFAENYSETIEYAYSKGSAIKEWESFIDYVPILSDVDIHIKAKDYSNFFIDESSFYESVNLSEMYETRYLEKNPNYFHIPRTQIVKLNKMIDEPDFIHPREGEIFTLI
;
A
#
# COMPACT_ATOMS: atom_id res chain seq x y z
N MET A 1 -14.01 12.27 -24.71
CA MET A 1 -13.76 11.43 -23.51
C MET A 1 -14.37 12.17 -22.35
N SER A 2 -15.13 11.51 -21.47
CA SER A 2 -15.73 12.22 -20.33
C SER A 2 -14.63 12.65 -19.34
N GLU A 3 -14.79 13.82 -18.73
CA GLU A 3 -13.97 14.34 -17.62
C GLU A 3 -13.72 13.27 -16.53
N TYR A 4 -14.72 12.41 -16.32
CA TYR A 4 -14.63 11.26 -15.43
C TYR A 4 -13.53 10.25 -15.78
N SER A 5 -13.35 9.94 -17.08
CA SER A 5 -12.28 9.04 -17.52
C SER A 5 -10.90 9.63 -17.23
N GLU A 6 -10.78 10.95 -17.22
CA GLU A 6 -9.53 11.64 -16.89
C GLU A 6 -9.26 11.57 -15.39
N TYR A 7 -10.28 11.75 -14.54
CA TYR A 7 -10.15 11.53 -13.09
C TYR A 7 -9.71 10.11 -12.73
N MET A 8 -10.30 9.08 -13.35
CA MET A 8 -9.90 7.70 -13.07
C MET A 8 -8.48 7.39 -13.54
N LYS A 9 -8.04 7.98 -14.65
CA LYS A 9 -6.63 7.88 -15.09
C LYS A 9 -5.69 8.57 -14.11
N GLN A 10 -6.08 9.73 -13.57
CA GLN A 10 -5.28 10.43 -12.57
C GLN A 10 -5.21 9.64 -11.27
N ALA A 11 -6.34 9.16 -10.76
CA ALA A 11 -6.39 8.34 -9.55
C ALA A 11 -5.53 7.07 -9.67
N ARG A 12 -5.49 6.45 -10.86
CA ARG A 12 -4.62 5.29 -11.11
C ARG A 12 -3.14 5.65 -10.98
N LYS A 13 -2.70 6.74 -11.60
CA LYS A 13 -1.32 7.23 -11.50
C LYS A 13 -0.93 7.56 -10.06
N GLU A 14 -1.89 8.06 -9.29
CA GLU A 14 -1.70 8.40 -7.88
C GLU A 14 -1.54 7.16 -7.00
N VAL A 15 -2.31 6.11 -7.27
CA VAL A 15 -2.10 4.79 -6.65
C VAL A 15 -0.74 4.20 -7.05
N GLU A 16 -0.36 4.27 -8.32
CA GLU A 16 0.96 3.78 -8.78
C GLU A 16 2.12 4.51 -8.10
N LEU A 17 2.02 5.84 -7.96
CA LEU A 17 3.00 6.64 -7.24
C LEU A 17 3.06 6.27 -5.76
N CYS A 18 1.90 6.06 -5.12
CA CYS A 18 1.82 5.59 -3.74
C CYS A 18 2.57 4.26 -3.58
N LEU A 19 2.33 3.29 -4.46
CA LEU A 19 3.02 1.99 -4.43
C LEU A 19 4.54 2.12 -4.64
N ASP A 20 4.97 2.99 -5.55
CA ASP A 20 6.40 3.30 -5.75
C ASP A 20 7.05 3.88 -4.49
N ILE A 21 6.38 4.83 -3.81
CA ILE A 21 6.89 5.42 -2.57
C ILE A 21 7.01 4.36 -1.49
N TRP A 22 5.99 3.52 -1.29
CA TRP A 22 6.03 2.44 -0.31
C TRP A 22 7.12 1.41 -0.62
N LYS A 23 7.28 1.04 -1.88
CA LYS A 23 8.37 0.16 -2.32
C LYS A 23 9.73 0.70 -1.91
N ASN A 24 9.98 1.98 -2.16
CA ASN A 24 11.23 2.64 -1.79
C ASN A 24 11.40 2.75 -0.27
N LEU A 25 10.34 3.13 0.46
CA LEU A 25 10.38 3.22 1.92
C LEU A 25 10.71 1.86 2.57
N PHE A 26 10.11 0.77 2.10
CA PHE A 26 10.42 -0.55 2.63
C PHE A 26 11.83 -1.00 2.26
N ALA A 27 12.29 -0.76 1.04
CA ALA A 27 13.65 -1.12 0.64
C ALA A 27 14.71 -0.37 1.48
N GLU A 28 14.50 0.92 1.73
CA GLU A 28 15.44 1.78 2.47
C GLU A 28 15.46 1.50 3.97
N ASN A 29 14.30 1.24 4.58
CA ASN A 29 14.18 1.21 6.05
C ASN A 29 14.00 -0.22 6.61
N TYR A 30 13.56 -1.18 5.78
CA TYR A 30 13.07 -2.47 6.26
C TYR A 30 13.47 -3.69 5.40
N SER A 31 14.41 -3.55 4.45
CA SER A 31 14.87 -4.65 3.58
C SER A 31 15.44 -5.86 4.33
N GLU A 32 16.05 -5.63 5.50
CA GLU A 32 16.55 -6.71 6.35
C GLU A 32 15.46 -7.35 7.21
N THR A 33 14.34 -6.67 7.45
CA THR A 33 13.27 -7.11 8.36
C THR A 33 12.11 -7.75 7.62
N ILE A 34 11.79 -7.28 6.41
CA ILE A 34 10.67 -7.77 5.61
C ILE A 34 11.14 -8.98 4.78
N GLU A 35 10.40 -10.08 4.84
CA GLU A 35 10.60 -11.27 4.00
C GLU A 35 10.03 -11.03 2.60
N TYR A 36 8.80 -10.51 2.54
CA TYR A 36 8.16 -10.03 1.32
C TYR A 36 7.05 -9.04 1.63
N ALA A 37 6.73 -8.19 0.65
CA ALA A 37 5.59 -7.27 0.74
C ALA A 37 4.90 -7.13 -0.62
N TYR A 38 3.56 -7.09 -0.60
CA TYR A 38 2.77 -6.89 -1.81
C TYR A 38 1.51 -6.09 -1.52
N SER A 39 1.00 -5.40 -2.54
CA SER A 39 -0.34 -4.81 -2.51
C SER A 39 -1.33 -5.67 -3.29
N LYS A 40 -2.60 -5.63 -2.90
CA LYS A 40 -3.72 -6.30 -3.58
C LYS A 40 -5.00 -5.48 -3.45
N GLY A 41 -6.10 -5.98 -4.02
CA GLY A 41 -7.44 -5.41 -3.81
C GLY A 41 -7.80 -4.34 -4.83
N SER A 42 -8.67 -3.40 -4.44
CA SER A 42 -9.23 -2.36 -5.32
C SER A 42 -8.16 -1.48 -5.96
N ALA A 43 -7.07 -1.21 -5.25
CA ALA A 43 -5.94 -0.44 -5.77
C ALA A 43 -5.19 -1.12 -6.94
N ILE A 44 -5.23 -2.46 -7.02
CA ILE A 44 -4.43 -3.23 -7.99
C ILE A 44 -5.28 -3.75 -9.14
N LYS A 45 -6.51 -4.23 -8.89
CA LYS A 45 -7.36 -4.80 -9.94
C LYS A 45 -7.60 -3.81 -11.10
N GLU A 46 -7.95 -4.37 -12.24
CA GLU A 46 -8.47 -3.56 -13.36
C GLU A 46 -9.74 -2.82 -12.92
N TRP A 47 -9.89 -1.57 -13.36
CA TRP A 47 -11.07 -0.75 -13.08
C TRP A 47 -11.95 -0.73 -14.32
N GLU A 48 -13.04 -1.48 -14.27
CA GLU A 48 -14.04 -1.53 -15.34
C GLU A 48 -15.13 -0.46 -15.14
N SER A 49 -15.27 0.01 -13.90
CA SER A 49 -16.32 0.92 -13.46
C SER A 49 -15.84 1.87 -12.37
N PHE A 50 -16.65 2.89 -12.10
CA PHE A 50 -16.35 3.92 -11.11
C PHE A 50 -16.35 3.43 -9.66
N ILE A 51 -17.01 2.30 -9.40
CA ILE A 51 -17.08 1.72 -8.05
C ILE A 51 -15.87 0.84 -7.75
N ASP A 52 -15.05 0.52 -8.75
CA ASP A 52 -13.91 -0.37 -8.58
C ASP A 52 -12.81 0.25 -7.72
N TYR A 53 -12.72 1.59 -7.72
CA TYR A 53 -11.89 2.36 -6.81
C TYR A 53 -12.50 3.75 -6.62
N VAL A 54 -12.76 4.10 -5.36
CA VAL A 54 -13.33 5.39 -4.98
C VAL A 54 -12.30 6.12 -4.12
N PRO A 55 -11.62 7.16 -4.63
CA PRO A 55 -10.48 7.82 -3.99
C PRO A 55 -10.59 8.14 -2.49
N ILE A 56 -11.79 8.53 -2.02
CA ILE A 56 -12.02 8.90 -0.61
C ILE A 56 -12.29 7.66 0.26
N LEU A 57 -12.81 6.57 -0.33
CA LEU A 57 -13.29 5.40 0.39
C LEU A 57 -12.34 4.20 0.31
N SER A 58 -11.66 4.04 -0.82
CA SER A 58 -10.81 2.89 -1.11
C SER A 58 -9.43 3.03 -0.48
N ASP A 59 -9.00 1.97 0.18
CA ASP A 59 -7.65 1.84 0.70
C ASP A 59 -6.72 1.19 -0.35
N VAL A 60 -5.43 1.45 -0.20
CA VAL A 60 -4.32 0.71 -0.80
C VAL A 60 -3.85 -0.28 0.26
N ASP A 61 -4.29 -1.53 0.13
CA ASP A 61 -3.92 -2.59 1.06
C ASP A 61 -2.49 -3.07 0.76
N ILE A 62 -1.62 -2.98 1.75
CA ILE A 62 -0.22 -3.41 1.70
C ILE A 62 -0.03 -4.54 2.69
N HIS A 63 0.19 -5.74 2.20
CA HIS A 63 0.41 -6.92 3.02
C HIS A 63 1.90 -7.21 3.16
N ILE A 64 2.35 -7.44 4.39
CA ILE A 64 3.77 -7.59 4.73
C ILE A 64 3.95 -8.85 5.57
N LYS A 65 4.94 -9.67 5.21
CA LYS A 65 5.48 -10.70 6.10
C LYS A 65 6.87 -10.30 6.55
N ALA A 66 7.08 -10.21 7.85
CA ALA A 66 8.40 -10.00 8.45
C ALA A 66 9.17 -11.33 8.57
N LYS A 67 10.50 -11.30 8.44
CA LYS A 67 11.38 -12.47 8.68
C LYS A 67 11.32 -12.93 10.14
N ASP A 68 11.20 -11.97 11.06
CA ASP A 68 11.01 -12.22 12.49
C ASP A 68 9.79 -11.42 12.99
N TYR A 69 8.82 -12.15 13.54
CA TYR A 69 7.56 -11.59 14.03
C TYR A 69 7.78 -10.61 15.18
N SER A 70 8.84 -10.77 16.00
CA SER A 70 9.07 -9.89 17.16
C SER A 70 9.61 -8.49 16.83
N ASN A 71 9.97 -8.22 15.58
CA ASN A 71 10.68 -6.99 15.20
C ASN A 71 9.80 -5.95 14.48
N PHE A 72 8.49 -6.16 14.36
CA PHE A 72 7.63 -5.29 13.55
C PHE A 72 6.38 -4.83 14.29
N PHE A 73 6.40 -3.58 14.74
CA PHE A 73 5.33 -2.81 15.37
C PHE A 73 4.56 -3.51 16.53
N ILE A 74 5.17 -3.74 17.69
CA ILE A 74 4.61 -4.55 18.80
C ILE A 74 4.40 -3.78 20.11
N ASP A 75 5.00 -2.60 20.29
CA ASP A 75 5.01 -1.84 21.55
C ASP A 75 4.65 -0.35 21.36
N GLU A 76 4.73 0.47 22.41
CA GLU A 76 4.45 1.92 22.30
C GLU A 76 5.42 2.65 21.36
N SER A 77 6.67 2.19 21.25
CA SER A 77 7.62 2.76 20.29
C SER A 77 7.14 2.55 18.84
N SER A 78 6.39 1.47 18.63
CA SER A 78 5.80 1.13 17.34
C SER A 78 4.70 2.09 16.89
N PHE A 79 4.00 2.75 17.82
CA PHE A 79 3.06 3.80 17.46
C PHE A 79 3.80 4.98 16.82
N TYR A 80 4.85 5.48 17.48
CA TYR A 80 5.66 6.58 16.94
C TYR A 80 6.35 6.20 15.64
N GLU A 81 6.88 4.99 15.51
CA GLU A 81 7.43 4.50 14.25
C GLU A 81 6.37 4.48 13.13
N SER A 82 5.14 4.06 13.43
CA SER A 82 4.05 4.07 12.45
C SER A 82 3.66 5.49 12.01
N VAL A 83 3.64 6.44 12.95
CA VAL A 83 3.38 7.86 12.66
C VAL A 83 4.49 8.44 11.80
N ASN A 84 5.76 8.20 12.16
CA ASN A 84 6.91 8.65 11.40
C ASN A 84 6.91 8.06 9.98
N LEU A 85 6.57 6.77 9.84
CA LEU A 85 6.50 6.12 8.55
C LEU A 85 5.36 6.71 7.68
N SER A 86 4.22 7.03 8.28
CA SER A 86 3.12 7.75 7.61
C SER A 86 3.56 9.14 7.15
N GLU A 87 4.24 9.90 8.01
CA GLU A 87 4.77 11.23 7.67
C GLU A 87 5.78 11.16 6.52
N MET A 88 6.68 10.17 6.54
CA MET A 88 7.65 9.95 5.45
C MET A 88 6.94 9.65 4.12
N TYR A 89 5.89 8.82 4.15
CA TYR A 89 5.08 8.55 2.97
C TYR A 89 4.40 9.82 2.46
N GLU A 90 3.66 10.53 3.30
CA GLU A 90 2.91 11.73 2.91
C GLU A 90 3.82 12.84 2.40
N THR A 91 4.96 13.06 3.06
CA THR A 91 5.95 14.06 2.64
C THR A 91 6.49 13.74 1.24
N ARG A 92 6.95 12.50 1.01
CA ARG A 92 7.44 12.09 -0.32
C ARG A 92 6.35 12.14 -1.39
N TYR A 93 5.11 11.85 -1.02
CA TYR A 93 3.97 11.91 -1.93
C TYR A 93 3.70 13.35 -2.36
N LEU A 94 3.61 14.28 -1.40
CA LEU A 94 3.38 15.70 -1.65
C LEU A 94 4.51 16.34 -2.46
N GLU A 95 5.76 15.94 -2.22
CA GLU A 95 6.92 16.39 -3.00
C GLU A 95 6.87 15.90 -4.46
N LYS A 96 6.51 14.63 -4.68
CA LYS A 96 6.46 14.03 -6.03
C LYS A 96 5.19 14.40 -6.80
N ASN A 97 4.09 14.73 -6.12
CA ASN A 97 2.82 15.07 -6.73
C ASN A 97 2.17 16.30 -6.06
N PRO A 98 2.70 17.52 -6.28
CA PRO A 98 2.20 18.74 -5.64
C PRO A 98 0.79 19.16 -6.08
N ASN A 99 0.31 18.63 -7.21
CA ASN A 99 -1.03 18.90 -7.77
C ASN A 99 -1.91 17.63 -7.72
N TYR A 100 -1.83 16.89 -6.62
CA TYR A 100 -2.58 15.65 -6.45
C TYR A 100 -4.09 15.88 -6.43
N PHE A 101 -4.85 14.90 -6.93
CA PHE A 101 -6.29 14.83 -6.79
C PHE A 101 -6.68 14.22 -5.43
N HIS A 102 -6.02 13.14 -5.02
CA HIS A 102 -6.09 12.61 -3.65
C HIS A 102 -4.75 12.04 -3.20
N ILE A 103 -4.63 11.83 -1.89
CA ILE A 103 -3.56 11.01 -1.31
C ILE A 103 -4.18 9.64 -1.05
N PRO A 104 -3.70 8.57 -1.69
CA PRO A 104 -4.21 7.23 -1.43
C PRO A 104 -4.08 6.88 0.04
N ARG A 105 -5.19 6.40 0.63
CA ARG A 105 -5.22 5.90 2.00
C ARG A 105 -4.53 4.55 2.03
N THR A 106 -3.56 4.36 2.90
CA THR A 106 -2.77 3.13 2.93
C THR A 106 -3.11 2.33 4.17
N GLN A 107 -3.21 1.02 4.02
CA GLN A 107 -3.45 0.10 5.13
C GLN A 107 -2.37 -0.98 5.12
N ILE A 108 -1.53 -0.99 6.15
CA ILE A 108 -0.50 -2.03 6.31
C ILE A 108 -1.07 -3.20 7.10
N VAL A 109 -1.06 -4.38 6.48
CA VAL A 109 -1.57 -5.65 7.02
C VAL A 109 -0.40 -6.60 7.27
N LYS A 110 -0.26 -7.10 8.50
CA LYS A 110 0.78 -8.06 8.85
C LYS A 110 0.30 -9.49 8.62
N LEU A 111 1.04 -10.25 7.82
CA LEU A 111 0.67 -11.60 7.40
C LEU A 111 1.18 -12.71 8.32
N ASN A 112 2.19 -12.44 9.15
CA ASN A 112 2.97 -13.48 9.86
C ASN A 112 2.13 -14.55 10.56
N LYS A 113 1.01 -14.19 11.21
CA LYS A 113 0.09 -15.16 11.83
C LYS A 113 -1.06 -15.55 10.92
N MET A 114 -1.49 -14.65 10.04
CA MET A 114 -2.65 -14.85 9.17
C MET A 114 -2.39 -15.94 8.12
N ILE A 115 -1.16 -16.07 7.65
CA ILE A 115 -0.81 -17.03 6.58
C ILE A 115 -1.01 -18.49 6.98
N ASP A 116 -0.94 -18.79 8.28
CA ASP A 116 -1.12 -20.13 8.83
C ASP A 116 -2.60 -20.43 9.15
N GLU A 117 -3.50 -19.44 9.00
CA GLU A 117 -4.92 -19.64 9.24
C GLU A 117 -5.56 -20.45 8.10
N PRO A 118 -6.36 -21.49 8.39
CA PRO A 118 -6.96 -22.36 7.35
C PRO A 118 -7.81 -21.61 6.31
N ASP A 119 -8.40 -20.49 6.70
CA ASP A 119 -9.28 -19.69 5.85
C ASP A 119 -8.53 -18.57 5.10
N PHE A 120 -7.20 -18.49 5.24
CA PHE A 120 -6.40 -17.53 4.53
C PHE A 120 -6.22 -17.92 3.07
N ILE A 121 -6.83 -17.14 2.18
CA ILE A 121 -6.71 -17.32 0.74
C ILE A 121 -5.56 -16.46 0.21
N HIS A 122 -4.52 -17.12 -0.28
CA HIS A 122 -3.42 -16.47 -0.99
C HIS A 122 -3.91 -15.83 -2.29
N PRO A 123 -3.45 -14.60 -2.61
CA PRO A 123 -3.72 -14.01 -3.91
C PRO A 123 -2.96 -14.73 -5.02
N ARG A 124 -3.44 -14.64 -6.26
CA ARG A 124 -2.74 -15.16 -7.44
C ARG A 124 -1.67 -14.18 -7.91
N GLU A 125 -0.65 -14.67 -8.63
CA GLU A 125 0.47 -13.84 -9.12
C GLU A 125 0.04 -12.65 -10.00
N GLY A 126 -1.10 -12.75 -10.70
CA GLY A 126 -1.65 -11.66 -11.50
C GLY A 126 -2.54 -10.66 -10.74
N GLU A 127 -2.76 -10.87 -9.44
CA GLU A 127 -3.68 -10.07 -8.62
C GLU A 127 -2.95 -9.16 -7.61
N ILE A 128 -1.62 -9.12 -7.69
CA ILE A 128 -0.76 -8.39 -6.75
C ILE A 128 0.20 -7.42 -7.44
N PHE A 129 0.64 -6.43 -6.67
CA PHE A 129 1.79 -5.61 -7.00
C PHE A 129 2.89 -5.88 -5.97
N THR A 130 4.04 -6.40 -6.41
CA THR A 130 5.16 -6.72 -5.52
C THR A 130 5.94 -5.48 -5.13
N LEU A 131 6.15 -5.31 -3.83
CA LEU A 131 6.91 -4.20 -3.24
C LEU A 131 8.33 -4.67 -2.86
N ILE A 132 8.43 -5.81 -2.17
CA ILE A 132 9.67 -6.53 -1.83
C ILE A 132 9.51 -7.99 -2.22
#